data_AF-A0A975TT59-F1
#
_entry.id   AF-A0A975TT59-F1
#
_cell.length_a   1.000
_cell.length_b   1.000
_cell.length_c   1.000
_cell.angle_alpha   90.00
_cell.angle_beta   90.00
_cell.angle_gamma   90.00
#
_symmetry.space_group_name_H-M   'P 1'
#
loop_
_entity.id
_entity.type
_entity.pdbx_description
1 polymer ?
#
loop_
_entity_poly.entity_id
_entity_poly.type
_entity_poly.pdbx_seq_one_letter_code
_entity_poly.pdbx_strand_id
1 'polypeptide(L)'
;MATGDELPINENATPLQMANTIFGPGVTVNSASYTGWSQSSGIYSDGDNVAPGLTPSDTGVILSTGRASHVTQSSGDPNRSGSTSTNSPGTGSDGDFNDAANRTTYDASFLEVNFTPTTDFITMQFTFSSEEYPEYTGSIYNDIFGVWVNDTLVSSPVVNVTQINSVNQSANATLFNNNTNDDYNTEMDGFTVTLTLVMPVNIGVPNDIKIGIADVGDSSYDSNVLIAADSIQGEFIAESDSITHYEGVTSVLDVLANDPTSGGIAFITHINGVAVNPGDSVTLADGTVVTLLVTGELQIDPPASQVGLTANETINFTYTADDGNGITDTAFVTVTAIPCFARGTMILTEDGEKAVEDLVEGDMIETRDNGLQPIRWIGSRKVAAEGRFAPIAIEAGTLGMHRRLVVSPQHRVMLTHWMAELMFGEDEVLVAAKDLVNDCSIHVLGPDQLENGEVEYFHLLFDRHQIIFSEGLATESFLPGPTVMNNLDADVQEEVLALFPGIDRRTMDGYGPAARLPLRAFEARAMLA
;
A
#
# COMPACT_ATOMS: atom_id res chain seq x y z
N MET A 1 23.89 10.13 -9.49
CA MET A 1 25.15 9.43 -9.17
C MET A 1 25.75 9.97 -7.87
N ALA A 2 25.39 9.29 -6.79
CA ALA A 2 26.03 9.42 -5.49
C ALA A 2 27.48 8.95 -5.56
N THR A 3 28.23 9.15 -4.48
CA THR A 3 29.57 8.58 -4.30
C THR A 3 29.50 7.67 -3.09
N GLY A 4 30.12 6.49 -3.20
CA GLY A 4 30.23 5.53 -2.10
C GLY A 4 30.83 6.20 -0.86
N ASP A 5 30.11 6.11 0.25
CA ASP A 5 30.58 6.43 1.58
C ASP A 5 30.12 5.34 2.57
N GLU A 6 30.99 4.88 3.47
CA GLU A 6 30.70 3.72 4.32
C GLU A 6 29.76 4.10 5.45
N LEU A 7 28.55 3.53 5.49
CA LEU A 7 27.62 3.67 6.60
C LEU A 7 28.25 3.04 7.86
N PRO A 8 28.50 3.82 8.93
CA PRO A 8 29.05 3.29 10.16
C PRO A 8 28.09 2.28 10.80
N ILE A 9 28.49 1.00 10.83
CA ILE A 9 27.70 -0.09 11.44
C ILE A 9 28.50 -0.79 12.53
N ASN A 10 27.95 -0.81 13.75
CA ASN A 10 28.49 -1.59 14.86
C ASN A 10 27.96 -3.04 14.82
N GLU A 11 28.63 -3.91 14.06
CA GLU A 11 28.35 -5.37 13.98
C GLU A 11 28.60 -6.10 15.34
N ASN A 12 29.15 -5.43 16.35
CA ASN A 12 29.38 -6.03 17.68
C ASN A 12 28.29 -5.65 18.71
N ALA A 13 27.22 -4.98 18.27
CA ALA A 13 26.11 -4.62 19.14
C ALA A 13 25.46 -5.87 19.75
N THR A 14 25.22 -5.84 21.06
CA THR A 14 24.46 -6.92 21.71
C THR A 14 22.97 -6.83 21.32
N PRO A 15 22.21 -7.94 21.40
CA PRO A 15 20.78 -7.91 21.09
C PRO A 15 20.00 -6.90 21.93
N LEU A 16 20.39 -6.75 23.20
CA LEU A 16 19.79 -5.77 24.09
C LEU A 16 20.13 -4.32 23.69
N GLN A 17 21.33 -4.06 23.15
CA GLN A 17 21.65 -2.74 22.61
C GLN A 17 20.83 -2.47 21.35
N MET A 18 20.73 -3.43 20.42
CA MET A 18 19.89 -3.29 19.23
C MET A 18 18.43 -3.03 19.59
N ALA A 19 17.86 -3.80 20.52
CA ALA A 19 16.49 -3.58 21.00
C ALA A 19 16.32 -2.18 21.61
N ASN A 20 17.20 -1.75 22.52
CA ASN A 20 17.11 -0.41 23.12
C ASN A 20 17.38 0.73 22.11
N THR A 21 17.93 0.45 20.93
CA THR A 21 18.10 1.45 19.87
C THR A 21 16.78 1.71 19.14
N ILE A 22 15.98 0.68 18.87
CA ILE A 22 14.76 0.80 18.05
C ILE A 22 13.48 1.00 18.88
N PHE A 23 13.48 0.60 20.15
CA PHE A 23 12.35 0.82 21.06
C PHE A 23 12.39 2.20 21.69
N GLY A 24 11.34 2.97 21.44
CA GLY A 24 11.21 4.36 21.86
C GLY A 24 10.27 4.58 23.05
N PRO A 25 9.72 5.80 23.18
CA PRO A 25 8.82 6.19 24.26
C PRO A 25 7.60 5.27 24.42
N GLY A 26 7.08 5.16 25.64
CA GLY A 26 5.94 4.29 25.94
C GLY A 26 6.25 2.78 25.95
N VAL A 27 7.49 2.35 25.71
CA VAL A 27 7.84 0.92 25.69
C VAL A 27 9.06 0.62 26.56
N THR A 28 8.97 -0.45 27.37
CA THR A 28 10.09 -0.95 28.18
C THR A 28 10.59 -2.29 27.62
N VAL A 29 11.85 -2.36 27.20
CA VAL A 29 12.51 -3.61 26.81
C VAL A 29 12.85 -4.43 28.06
N ASN A 30 12.33 -5.66 28.14
CA ASN A 30 12.58 -6.58 29.25
C ASN A 30 13.78 -7.50 28.97
N SER A 31 13.88 -8.02 27.74
CA SER A 31 14.99 -8.85 27.26
C SER A 31 15.03 -8.91 25.73
N ALA A 32 16.19 -9.24 25.17
CA ALA A 32 16.33 -9.44 23.73
C ALA A 32 17.33 -10.57 23.40
N SER A 33 17.09 -11.28 22.30
CA SER A 33 17.98 -12.26 21.68
C SER A 33 18.08 -12.03 20.18
N TYR A 34 19.19 -12.47 19.59
CA TYR A 34 19.43 -12.40 18.16
C TYR A 34 19.81 -13.79 17.65
N THR A 35 19.27 -14.14 16.50
CA THR A 35 19.57 -15.38 15.77
C THR A 35 19.97 -15.01 14.35
N GLY A 36 21.12 -15.50 13.90
CA GLY A 36 21.70 -15.18 12.60
C GLY A 36 23.22 -15.14 12.66
N TRP A 37 23.86 -14.86 11.53
CA TRP A 37 25.31 -14.62 11.53
C TRP A 37 25.63 -13.30 12.21
N SER A 38 26.68 -13.25 13.03
CA SER A 38 27.01 -12.06 13.82
C SER A 38 27.34 -10.81 13.00
N GLN A 39 27.56 -10.93 11.68
CA GLN A 39 27.81 -9.80 10.78
C GLN A 39 26.58 -9.45 9.92
N SER A 40 25.47 -10.16 10.11
CA SER A 40 24.18 -9.93 9.46
C SER A 40 23.29 -8.96 10.23
N SER A 41 23.82 -8.33 11.28
CA SER A 41 23.11 -7.32 12.06
C SER A 41 24.06 -6.28 12.65
N GLY A 42 23.52 -5.13 13.02
CA GLY A 42 24.27 -4.12 13.76
C GLY A 42 23.46 -2.85 14.00
N ILE A 43 24.05 -1.94 14.77
CA ILE A 43 23.52 -0.58 14.95
C ILE A 43 24.21 0.33 13.93
N TYR A 44 23.44 0.95 13.04
CA TYR A 44 23.96 1.97 12.13
C TYR A 44 23.85 3.37 12.76
N SER A 45 24.68 4.31 12.32
CA SER A 45 24.67 5.72 12.77
C SER A 45 25.09 6.66 11.64
N ASP A 46 24.82 7.97 11.75
CA ASP A 46 25.13 8.98 10.73
C ASP A 46 24.39 8.73 9.39
N GLY A 47 23.24 8.06 9.48
CA GLY A 47 22.44 7.63 8.32
C GLY A 47 21.97 8.80 7.46
N ASP A 48 21.54 9.89 8.09
CA ASP A 48 20.99 11.05 7.39
C ASP A 48 22.05 11.74 6.51
N ASN A 49 23.32 11.67 6.92
CA ASN A 49 24.44 12.26 6.17
C ASN A 49 25.03 11.28 5.16
N VAL A 50 25.17 10.00 5.52
CA VAL A 50 25.91 9.00 4.73
C VAL A 50 25.01 8.33 3.69
N ALA A 51 23.80 7.94 4.06
CA ALA A 51 22.89 7.19 3.20
C ALA A 51 21.45 7.76 3.28
N PRO A 52 21.24 9.04 2.91
CA PRO A 52 19.93 9.68 2.95
C PRO A 52 18.94 8.93 2.05
N GLY A 53 17.72 8.75 2.55
CA GLY A 53 16.65 8.01 1.88
C GLY A 53 16.71 6.50 2.11
N LEU A 54 17.91 5.88 2.11
CA LEU A 54 18.06 4.47 2.47
C LEU A 54 17.80 4.25 3.96
N THR A 55 18.39 5.09 4.81
CA THR A 55 18.22 4.98 6.26
C THR A 55 16.94 5.69 6.69
N PRO A 56 16.04 5.05 7.46
CA PRO A 56 14.79 5.67 7.89
C PRO A 56 14.95 6.70 9.02
N SER A 57 16.16 6.83 9.57
CA SER A 57 16.56 7.80 10.61
C SER A 57 18.08 7.86 10.70
N ASP A 58 18.65 8.82 11.43
CA ASP A 58 20.10 8.97 11.58
C ASP A 58 20.81 7.78 12.27
N THR A 59 20.11 7.11 13.18
CA THR A 59 20.60 5.91 13.89
C THR A 59 19.51 4.85 13.87
N GLY A 60 19.87 3.58 13.93
CA GLY A 60 18.90 2.49 13.96
C GLY A 60 19.56 1.12 13.93
N VAL A 61 18.79 0.09 13.58
CA VAL A 61 19.29 -1.29 13.47
C VAL A 61 19.15 -1.76 12.02
N ILE A 62 20.18 -2.43 11.52
CA ILE A 62 20.16 -3.14 10.24
C ILE A 62 20.12 -4.64 10.50
N LEU A 63 19.27 -5.35 9.75
CA LEU A 63 19.28 -6.80 9.59
C LEU A 63 19.51 -7.10 8.10
N SER A 64 20.36 -8.08 7.80
CA SER A 64 20.76 -8.44 6.44
C SER A 64 20.69 -9.96 6.27
N THR A 65 20.37 -10.44 5.07
CA THR A 65 20.58 -11.86 4.74
C THR A 65 22.05 -12.15 4.41
N GLY A 66 22.79 -11.12 3.99
CA GLY A 66 24.24 -11.14 3.85
C GLY A 66 24.95 -10.44 5.00
N ARG A 67 25.97 -9.65 4.66
CA ARG A 67 26.75 -8.86 5.63
C ARG A 67 26.23 -7.43 5.71
N ALA A 68 25.81 -7.00 6.89
CA ALA A 68 25.23 -5.68 7.12
C ALA A 68 26.16 -4.54 6.67
N SER A 69 27.47 -4.65 6.88
CA SER A 69 28.42 -3.61 6.46
C SER A 69 28.59 -3.46 4.93
N HIS A 70 28.01 -4.35 4.12
CA HIS A 70 28.10 -4.27 2.64
C HIS A 70 26.94 -3.49 2.01
N VAL A 71 25.99 -2.99 2.80
CA VAL A 71 24.86 -2.19 2.29
C VAL A 71 25.30 -0.90 1.59
N THR A 72 26.50 -0.39 1.90
CA THR A 72 27.13 0.79 1.29
C THR A 72 28.61 0.55 0.98
N GLN A 73 29.20 1.36 0.10
CA GLN A 73 30.60 1.25 -0.29
C GLN A 73 31.49 2.29 0.38
N SER A 74 32.74 1.94 0.69
CA SER A 74 33.64 2.84 1.42
C SER A 74 34.26 4.00 0.60
N SER A 75 34.00 4.04 -0.71
CA SER A 75 34.47 5.09 -1.64
C SER A 75 33.90 4.84 -3.04
N GLY A 76 34.12 5.74 -4.00
CA GLY A 76 33.98 5.44 -5.43
C GLY A 76 32.54 5.22 -5.88
N ASP A 77 32.32 4.25 -6.77
CA ASP A 77 30.98 3.94 -7.26
C ASP A 77 30.18 3.24 -6.13
N PRO A 78 28.94 3.66 -5.85
CA PRO A 78 28.15 3.18 -4.71
C PRO A 78 27.48 1.82 -4.95
N ASN A 79 27.20 1.46 -6.21
CA ASN A 79 26.69 0.15 -6.63
C ASN A 79 27.66 -0.45 -7.67
N ARG A 80 28.48 -1.41 -7.24
CA ARG A 80 29.60 -1.95 -8.02
C ARG A 80 29.32 -3.31 -8.62
N SER A 81 28.30 -4.00 -8.14
CA SER A 81 28.00 -5.37 -8.45
C SER A 81 26.50 -5.59 -8.35
N GLY A 82 25.79 -5.66 -9.49
CA GLY A 82 24.37 -6.05 -9.55
C GLY A 82 24.13 -7.54 -9.31
N SER A 83 24.83 -8.09 -8.32
CA SER A 83 24.75 -9.49 -7.82
C SER A 83 25.54 -9.63 -6.52
N THR A 84 25.56 -8.60 -5.69
CA THR A 84 26.21 -8.67 -4.38
C THR A 84 25.55 -9.77 -3.55
N SER A 85 26.35 -10.75 -3.14
CA SER A 85 25.91 -11.86 -2.31
C SER A 85 27.02 -12.24 -1.36
N THR A 86 26.69 -12.28 -0.08
CA THR A 86 27.57 -12.69 1.00
C THR A 86 26.93 -13.85 1.73
N ASN A 87 27.10 -15.08 1.21
CA ASN A 87 26.64 -16.30 1.86
C ASN A 87 26.92 -16.27 3.37
N SER A 88 25.85 -16.19 4.17
CA SER A 88 25.98 -16.16 5.61
C SER A 88 26.12 -17.61 6.10
N PRO A 89 26.96 -17.90 7.10
CA PRO A 89 26.96 -19.20 7.78
C PRO A 89 25.80 -19.30 8.79
N GLY A 90 24.68 -18.60 8.55
CA GLY A 90 23.57 -18.42 9.48
C GLY A 90 22.87 -19.72 9.89
N THR A 91 21.97 -19.61 10.87
CA THR A 91 20.98 -20.66 11.12
C THR A 91 20.13 -20.79 9.86
N GLY A 92 20.21 -21.93 9.17
CA GLY A 92 19.27 -22.22 8.07
C GLY A 92 17.82 -22.20 8.56
N SER A 93 16.86 -22.40 7.65
CA SER A 93 15.41 -22.58 7.84
C SER A 93 14.81 -22.41 9.25
N ASP A 94 14.02 -21.35 9.41
CA ASP A 94 13.16 -21.08 10.57
C ASP A 94 11.67 -21.29 10.22
N GLY A 95 10.89 -21.83 11.16
CA GLY A 95 9.51 -22.24 10.93
C GLY A 95 8.58 -21.10 10.54
N ASP A 96 8.67 -19.95 11.21
CA ASP A 96 7.77 -18.82 10.98
C ASP A 96 8.03 -18.19 9.60
N PHE A 97 9.32 -18.04 9.25
CA PHE A 97 9.70 -17.57 7.93
C PHE A 97 9.29 -18.55 6.83
N ASN A 98 9.40 -19.87 7.08
CA ASN A 98 8.96 -20.86 6.11
C ASN A 98 7.44 -20.79 5.87
N ASP A 99 6.66 -20.66 6.94
CA ASP A 99 5.20 -20.60 6.89
C ASP A 99 4.75 -19.33 6.18
N ALA A 100 5.38 -18.18 6.47
CA ALA A 100 5.09 -16.91 5.82
C ALA A 100 5.52 -16.88 4.34
N ALA A 101 6.64 -17.51 3.98
CA ALA A 101 7.10 -17.64 2.60
C ALA A 101 6.40 -18.79 1.84
N ASN A 102 5.67 -19.66 2.54
CA ASN A 102 5.15 -20.95 2.05
C ASN A 102 6.24 -21.81 1.36
N ARG A 103 7.49 -21.73 1.85
CA ARG A 103 8.71 -22.31 1.25
C ARG A 103 9.80 -22.50 2.29
N THR A 104 10.86 -23.21 1.94
CA THR A 104 12.06 -23.25 2.79
C THR A 104 12.85 -21.96 2.64
N THR A 105 13.18 -21.33 3.77
CA THR A 105 14.03 -20.14 3.84
C THR A 105 15.46 -20.49 4.28
N TYR A 106 16.39 -19.59 3.96
CA TYR A 106 17.81 -19.68 4.30
C TYR A 106 18.28 -18.37 4.95
N ASP A 107 19.45 -18.43 5.60
CA ASP A 107 20.18 -17.24 6.06
C ASP A 107 19.36 -16.26 6.93
N ALA A 108 18.47 -16.82 7.76
CA ALA A 108 17.59 -16.02 8.60
C ALA A 108 18.39 -15.19 9.62
N SER A 109 18.11 -13.89 9.64
CA SER A 109 18.66 -12.89 10.55
C SER A 109 17.51 -12.19 11.25
N PHE A 110 17.32 -12.48 12.55
CA PHE A 110 16.17 -11.96 13.29
C PHE A 110 16.47 -11.63 14.76
N LEU A 111 15.79 -10.59 15.24
CA LEU A 111 15.80 -10.11 16.60
C LEU A 111 14.48 -10.50 17.28
N GLU A 112 14.57 -11.07 18.47
CA GLU A 112 13.42 -11.35 19.34
C GLU A 112 13.52 -10.46 20.58
N VAL A 113 12.43 -9.77 20.91
CA VAL A 113 12.38 -8.84 22.03
C VAL A 113 11.13 -9.09 22.86
N ASN A 114 11.33 -9.25 24.17
CA ASN A 114 10.25 -9.20 25.14
C ASN A 114 10.15 -7.77 25.67
N PHE A 115 8.97 -7.17 25.62
CA PHE A 115 8.77 -5.77 25.98
C PHE A 115 7.42 -5.53 26.67
N THR A 116 7.30 -4.42 27.39
CA THR A 116 6.07 -4.00 28.07
C THR A 116 5.66 -2.61 27.57
N PRO A 117 4.56 -2.48 26.82
CA PRO A 117 4.07 -1.20 26.32
C PRO A 117 3.11 -0.51 27.30
N THR A 118 2.97 0.81 27.21
CA THR A 118 1.97 1.61 27.94
C THR A 118 0.71 1.87 27.13
N THR A 119 0.72 1.56 25.85
CA THR A 119 -0.37 1.74 24.87
C THR A 119 -0.80 0.41 24.26
N ASP A 120 -1.98 0.38 23.63
CA ASP A 120 -2.56 -0.80 22.97
C ASP A 120 -2.07 -0.97 21.53
N PHE A 121 -1.40 0.04 20.98
CA PHE A 121 -0.74 0.00 19.69
C PHE A 121 0.66 0.60 19.79
N ILE A 122 1.56 0.08 18.98
CA ILE A 122 2.89 0.62 18.73
C ILE A 122 3.14 0.66 17.22
N THR A 123 4.01 1.55 16.75
CA THR A 123 4.46 1.56 15.35
C THR A 123 5.85 0.93 15.18
N MET A 124 6.32 0.82 13.95
CA MET A 124 7.73 0.56 13.61
C MET A 124 8.01 1.12 12.22
N GLN A 125 9.05 1.93 12.10
CA GLN A 125 9.44 2.54 10.84
C GLN A 125 10.68 1.84 10.27
N PHE A 126 10.65 1.51 8.97
CA PHE A 126 11.72 0.75 8.33
C PHE A 126 11.84 1.05 6.83
N THR A 127 13.00 0.77 6.26
CA THR A 127 13.20 0.63 4.82
C THR A 127 13.61 -0.80 4.49
N PHE A 128 13.30 -1.23 3.28
CA PHE A 128 13.75 -2.50 2.71
C PHE A 128 14.57 -2.25 1.46
N SER A 129 15.73 -2.88 1.33
CA SER A 129 16.61 -2.75 0.16
C SER A 129 17.12 -4.12 -0.31
N SER A 130 17.33 -4.27 -1.61
CA SER A 130 17.70 -5.55 -2.20
C SER A 130 18.39 -5.41 -3.56
N GLU A 131 19.26 -6.36 -3.85
CA GLU A 131 19.86 -6.65 -5.17
C GLU A 131 18.90 -7.39 -6.12
N GLU A 132 17.74 -7.84 -5.64
CA GLU A 132 16.74 -8.51 -6.48
C GLU A 132 15.91 -7.54 -7.35
N TYR A 133 15.97 -6.24 -7.03
CA TYR A 133 15.38 -5.19 -7.85
C TYR A 133 16.27 -4.83 -9.04
N PRO A 134 15.70 -4.36 -10.17
CA PRO A 134 14.38 -4.65 -10.71
C PRO A 134 14.20 -6.08 -11.26
N GLU A 135 15.29 -6.81 -11.50
CA GLU A 135 15.37 -7.97 -12.40
C GLU A 135 14.48 -9.14 -11.98
N TYR A 136 14.26 -9.32 -10.69
CA TYR A 136 13.49 -10.42 -10.13
C TYR A 136 12.14 -9.98 -9.53
N THR A 137 11.70 -8.76 -9.83
CA THR A 137 10.35 -8.32 -9.48
C THR A 137 9.29 -9.21 -10.16
N GLY A 138 8.42 -9.83 -9.36
CA GLY A 138 7.46 -10.85 -9.79
C GLY A 138 7.98 -12.29 -9.82
N SER A 139 9.20 -12.54 -9.35
CA SER A 139 9.80 -13.87 -9.21
C SER A 139 9.35 -14.60 -7.94
N ILE A 140 9.74 -15.86 -7.84
CA ILE A 140 9.44 -16.80 -6.73
C ILE A 140 10.61 -16.95 -5.74
N TYR A 141 11.68 -16.18 -5.92
CA TYR A 141 12.95 -16.28 -5.17
C TYR A 141 13.12 -15.16 -4.13
N ASN A 142 12.08 -14.37 -3.91
CA ASN A 142 12.18 -13.11 -3.20
C ASN A 142 12.36 -13.27 -1.70
N ASP A 143 13.35 -12.57 -1.13
CA ASP A 143 13.61 -12.58 0.30
C ASP A 143 12.38 -12.13 1.11
N ILE A 144 12.22 -12.74 2.28
CA ILE A 144 11.09 -12.47 3.17
C ILE A 144 11.52 -11.58 4.31
N PHE A 145 10.82 -10.46 4.49
CA PHE A 145 10.82 -9.69 5.73
C PHE A 145 9.55 -10.01 6.53
N GLY A 146 9.68 -10.19 7.84
CA GLY A 146 8.55 -10.53 8.69
C GLY A 146 8.66 -9.91 10.07
N VAL A 147 7.49 -9.53 10.60
CA VAL A 147 7.31 -9.05 11.96
C VAL A 147 6.17 -9.84 12.59
N TRP A 148 6.44 -10.49 13.72
CA TRP A 148 5.43 -11.21 14.49
C TRP A 148 5.30 -10.58 15.86
N VAL A 149 4.08 -10.30 16.29
CA VAL A 149 3.77 -9.85 17.65
C VAL A 149 2.89 -10.90 18.30
N ASN A 150 3.35 -11.44 19.44
CA ASN A 150 2.68 -12.54 20.15
C ASN A 150 2.30 -13.69 19.20
N ASP A 151 3.28 -14.16 18.42
CA ASP A 151 3.16 -15.23 17.41
C ASP A 151 2.22 -14.92 16.21
N THR A 152 1.73 -13.68 16.10
CA THR A 152 0.86 -13.25 14.99
C THR A 152 1.64 -12.39 14.02
N LEU A 153 1.72 -12.83 12.75
CA LEU A 153 2.34 -12.06 11.68
C LEU A 153 1.58 -10.73 11.48
N VAL A 154 2.33 -9.63 11.48
CA VAL A 154 1.82 -8.28 11.27
C VAL A 154 1.63 -8.04 9.76
N SER A 155 0.46 -7.55 9.39
CA SER A 155 0.14 -7.11 8.03
C SER A 155 0.13 -5.59 7.92
N SER A 156 0.41 -5.06 6.72
CA SER A 156 0.15 -3.66 6.41
C SER A 156 -1.00 -3.53 5.40
N PRO A 157 -1.84 -2.49 5.51
CA PRO A 157 -2.94 -2.26 4.58
C PRO A 157 -2.48 -1.80 3.18
N VAL A 158 -1.23 -1.31 3.06
CA VAL A 158 -0.69 -0.75 1.82
C VAL A 158 0.37 -1.65 1.18
N VAL A 159 1.20 -2.29 1.99
CA VAL A 159 2.32 -3.11 1.54
C VAL A 159 2.23 -4.51 2.11
N ASN A 160 2.48 -5.52 1.29
CA ASN A 160 2.68 -6.88 1.78
C ASN A 160 4.15 -7.02 2.18
N VAL A 161 4.44 -6.83 3.46
CA VAL A 161 5.81 -6.84 4.01
C VAL A 161 6.52 -8.19 3.86
N THR A 162 5.79 -9.29 3.65
CA THR A 162 6.38 -10.62 3.44
C THR A 162 6.92 -10.84 2.02
N GLN A 163 6.67 -9.90 1.11
CA GLN A 163 7.08 -10.01 -0.29
C GLN A 163 7.57 -8.67 -0.84
N ILE A 164 8.81 -8.67 -1.31
CA ILE A 164 9.45 -7.63 -2.13
C ILE A 164 8.52 -7.13 -3.27
N ASN A 165 7.67 -8.02 -3.79
CA ASN A 165 6.76 -7.71 -4.90
C ASN A 165 5.68 -6.65 -4.60
N SER A 166 5.46 -6.28 -3.35
CA SER A 166 4.44 -5.27 -3.03
C SER A 166 4.90 -3.83 -3.23
N VAL A 167 6.20 -3.57 -3.32
CA VAL A 167 6.78 -2.24 -3.61
C VAL A 167 7.91 -2.38 -4.62
N ASN A 168 7.69 -1.98 -5.87
CA ASN A 168 8.66 -2.00 -6.95
C ASN A 168 8.25 -1.05 -8.07
N GLN A 169 8.94 -1.07 -9.21
CA GLN A 169 8.68 -0.17 -10.34
C GLN A 169 7.29 -0.34 -10.96
N SER A 170 6.58 -1.45 -10.68
CA SER A 170 5.26 -1.77 -11.23
C SER A 170 4.13 -1.84 -10.19
N ALA A 171 4.44 -1.96 -8.90
CA ALA A 171 3.49 -2.04 -7.80
C ALA A 171 3.90 -1.06 -6.70
N ASN A 172 3.00 -0.15 -6.29
CA ASN A 172 3.34 0.92 -5.33
C ASN A 172 4.61 1.72 -5.72
N ALA A 173 4.77 2.02 -7.01
CA ALA A 173 6.00 2.59 -7.56
C ALA A 173 6.42 3.93 -6.94
N THR A 174 5.47 4.69 -6.38
CA THR A 174 5.72 5.92 -5.63
C THR A 174 6.44 5.69 -4.31
N LEU A 175 6.37 4.48 -3.74
CA LEU A 175 7.08 4.07 -2.53
C LEU A 175 8.45 3.43 -2.84
N PHE A 176 8.84 3.33 -4.11
CA PHE A 176 10.05 2.65 -4.56
C PHE A 176 11.09 3.63 -5.11
N ASN A 177 12.33 3.48 -4.65
CA ASN A 177 13.51 4.19 -5.15
C ASN A 177 14.35 3.23 -5.99
N ASN A 178 14.50 3.58 -7.27
CA ASN A 178 15.39 2.84 -8.17
C ASN A 178 16.85 3.29 -7.98
N ASN A 179 17.78 2.35 -7.85
CA ASN A 179 19.20 2.64 -7.74
C ASN A 179 20.06 1.99 -8.84
N THR A 180 19.47 1.51 -9.94
CA THR A 180 20.24 0.95 -11.10
C THR A 180 21.13 1.96 -11.82
N ASN A 181 21.05 3.25 -11.49
CA ASN A 181 21.89 4.33 -12.03
C ASN A 181 22.76 4.99 -10.95
N ASP A 182 22.97 4.31 -9.82
CA ASP A 182 23.84 4.74 -8.73
C ASP A 182 23.39 6.08 -8.11
N ASP A 183 22.09 6.36 -8.11
CA ASP A 183 21.57 7.65 -7.65
C ASP A 183 21.63 7.81 -6.13
N TYR A 184 21.75 6.70 -5.39
CA TYR A 184 21.83 6.63 -3.94
C TYR A 184 23.11 5.92 -3.47
N ASN A 185 23.57 6.27 -2.27
CA ASN A 185 24.73 5.61 -1.65
C ASN A 185 24.33 4.28 -1.04
N THR A 186 24.13 3.27 -1.88
CA THR A 186 23.90 1.89 -1.49
C THR A 186 24.36 0.96 -2.59
N GLU A 187 24.83 -0.22 -2.21
CA GLU A 187 25.16 -1.27 -3.18
C GLU A 187 23.90 -1.83 -3.84
N MET A 188 22.76 -1.79 -3.14
CA MET A 188 21.51 -2.39 -3.57
C MET A 188 20.94 -1.71 -4.81
N ASP A 189 20.34 -2.50 -5.71
CA ASP A 189 19.76 -2.01 -6.96
C ASP A 189 18.41 -1.27 -6.77
N GLY A 190 17.76 -1.44 -5.62
CA GLY A 190 16.55 -0.71 -5.25
C GLY A 190 16.21 -0.78 -3.77
N PHE A 191 15.39 0.17 -3.32
CA PHE A 191 14.93 0.21 -1.93
C PHE A 191 13.60 0.97 -1.80
N THR A 192 12.90 0.77 -0.68
CA THR A 192 11.65 1.47 -0.39
C THR A 192 11.91 2.85 0.23
N VAL A 193 10.96 3.77 0.13
CA VAL A 193 10.89 4.90 1.09
C VAL A 193 10.70 4.35 2.51
N THR A 194 10.79 5.20 3.54
CA THR A 194 10.42 4.81 4.91
C THR A 194 8.97 4.35 4.94
N LEU A 195 8.76 3.09 5.29
CA LEU A 195 7.47 2.44 5.50
C LEU A 195 7.18 2.34 7.00
N THR A 196 5.92 2.07 7.35
CA THR A 196 5.47 1.89 8.73
C THR A 196 4.67 0.61 8.90
N LEU A 197 4.71 0.03 10.10
CA LEU A 197 3.79 -0.99 10.58
C LEU A 197 3.11 -0.51 11.85
N VAL A 198 1.79 -0.71 11.95
CA VAL A 198 1.02 -0.49 13.17
C VAL A 198 0.70 -1.85 13.78
N MET A 199 1.03 -2.04 15.05
CA MET A 199 1.01 -3.34 15.72
C MET A 199 0.16 -3.30 16.99
N PRO A 200 -0.89 -4.14 17.10
CA PRO A 200 -1.66 -4.27 18.33
C PRO A 200 -0.85 -5.00 19.41
N VAL A 201 -0.89 -4.51 20.64
CA VAL A 201 -0.14 -5.05 21.79
C VAL A 201 -0.98 -5.03 23.07
N ASN A 202 -0.58 -5.85 24.05
CA ASN A 202 -1.25 -5.92 25.34
C ASN A 202 -0.66 -4.90 26.32
N ILE A 203 -1.45 -3.89 26.71
CA ILE A 203 -1.03 -2.82 27.64
C ILE A 203 -0.55 -3.37 28.98
N GLY A 204 0.60 -2.88 29.45
CA GLY A 204 1.07 -3.05 30.83
C GLY A 204 1.49 -4.48 31.19
N VAL A 205 1.54 -5.38 30.21
CA VAL A 205 2.01 -6.77 30.37
C VAL A 205 3.08 -7.08 29.32
N PRO A 206 3.93 -8.09 29.56
CA PRO A 206 4.91 -8.51 28.56
C PRO A 206 4.25 -8.97 27.26
N ASN A 207 4.80 -8.51 26.14
CA ASN A 207 4.55 -8.96 24.78
C ASN A 207 5.88 -9.45 24.18
N ASP A 208 5.78 -10.29 23.16
CA ASP A 208 6.93 -10.76 22.39
C ASP A 208 6.84 -10.23 20.96
N ILE A 209 7.94 -9.70 20.42
CA ILE A 209 8.07 -9.36 19.00
C ILE A 209 9.28 -10.06 18.39
N LYS A 210 9.09 -10.63 17.19
CA LYS A 210 10.15 -11.17 16.34
C LYS A 210 10.21 -10.33 15.07
N ILE A 211 11.38 -9.81 14.74
CA ILE A 211 11.61 -8.96 13.56
C ILE A 211 12.78 -9.58 12.79
N GLY A 212 12.62 -9.88 11.51
CA GLY A 212 13.77 -10.35 10.74
C GLY A 212 13.54 -10.56 9.27
N ILE A 213 14.62 -11.01 8.64
CA ILE A 213 14.72 -11.24 7.20
C ILE A 213 15.35 -12.61 6.92
N ALA A 214 14.96 -13.26 5.83
CA ALA A 214 15.54 -14.53 5.39
C ALA A 214 15.45 -14.67 3.86
N ASP A 215 16.39 -15.40 3.25
CA ASP A 215 16.36 -15.68 1.83
C ASP A 215 15.29 -16.72 1.49
N VAL A 216 14.66 -16.62 0.32
CA VAL A 216 13.64 -17.59 -0.12
C VAL A 216 14.11 -18.40 -1.32
N GLY A 217 14.29 -19.71 -1.10
CA GLY A 217 14.49 -20.68 -2.17
C GLY A 217 15.95 -20.89 -2.61
N ASP A 218 16.79 -19.86 -2.63
CA ASP A 218 18.25 -19.99 -2.66
C ASP A 218 18.93 -18.99 -1.69
N SER A 219 20.26 -18.92 -1.68
CA SER A 219 21.04 -18.04 -0.77
C SER A 219 21.81 -16.95 -1.55
N SER A 220 21.32 -16.60 -2.73
CA SER A 220 21.95 -15.65 -3.64
C SER A 220 21.22 -14.31 -3.56
N TYR A 221 21.97 -13.22 -3.72
CA TYR A 221 21.52 -11.82 -3.58
C TYR A 221 21.23 -11.43 -2.13
N ASP A 222 21.86 -10.35 -1.66
CA ASP A 222 21.68 -9.88 -0.28
C ASP A 222 20.50 -8.88 -0.23
N SER A 223 19.63 -9.03 0.77
CA SER A 223 18.61 -8.03 1.13
C SER A 223 18.84 -7.49 2.54
N ASN A 224 18.33 -6.29 2.79
CA ASN A 224 18.47 -5.60 4.07
C ASN A 224 17.16 -4.96 4.52
N VAL A 225 16.97 -4.95 5.83
CA VAL A 225 15.96 -4.15 6.51
C VAL A 225 16.67 -3.21 7.46
N LEU A 226 16.43 -1.92 7.32
CA LEU A 226 16.91 -0.89 8.24
C LEU A 226 15.71 -0.39 9.04
N ILE A 227 15.83 -0.40 10.37
CA ILE A 227 14.76 -0.05 11.32
C ILE A 227 15.18 1.23 12.03
N ALA A 228 14.30 2.23 12.05
CA ALA A 228 14.59 3.52 12.65
C ALA A 228 14.72 3.43 14.18
N ALA A 229 15.66 4.20 14.74
CA ALA A 229 15.76 4.37 16.19
C ALA A 229 14.48 4.94 16.77
N ASP A 230 14.15 4.52 17.99
CA ASP A 230 12.97 4.96 18.76
C ASP A 230 11.61 4.77 18.04
N SER A 231 11.57 4.12 16.87
CA SER A 231 10.35 4.00 16.06
C SER A 231 9.37 2.94 16.58
N ILE A 232 9.83 2.01 17.43
CA ILE A 232 8.96 1.08 18.13
C ILE A 232 8.43 1.74 19.40
N GLN A 233 7.38 2.53 19.23
CA GLN A 233 6.79 3.38 20.25
C GLN A 233 5.27 3.49 20.06
N GLY A 234 4.55 3.98 21.07
CA GLY A 234 3.11 4.21 20.98
C GLY A 234 2.62 5.54 21.58
N GLU A 235 3.51 6.47 21.90
CA GLU A 235 3.16 7.77 22.48
C GLU A 235 2.64 8.77 21.43
N PHE A 236 3.11 8.68 20.19
CA PHE A 236 2.60 9.44 19.05
C PHE A 236 2.54 8.55 17.82
N ILE A 237 1.34 8.21 17.37
CA ILE A 237 1.15 7.35 16.18
C ILE A 237 0.55 8.22 15.09
N ALA A 238 1.26 8.36 13.97
CA ALA A 238 0.69 8.94 12.76
C ALA A 238 -0.27 7.90 12.16
N GLU A 239 -1.52 8.28 11.97
CA GLU A 239 -2.56 7.42 11.44
C GLU A 239 -2.63 7.57 9.92
N SER A 240 -2.77 6.47 9.20
CA SER A 240 -2.82 6.51 7.73
C SER A 240 -4.08 7.20 7.24
N ASP A 241 -3.91 8.02 6.22
CA ASP A 241 -4.95 8.81 5.60
C ASP A 241 -5.28 8.27 4.22
N SER A 242 -6.44 8.67 3.72
CA SER A 242 -6.68 8.54 2.30
C SER A 242 -7.64 9.60 1.77
N ILE A 243 -7.61 9.79 0.46
CA ILE A 243 -8.46 10.75 -0.22
C ILE A 243 -8.83 10.26 -1.61
N THR A 244 -10.11 10.36 -1.95
CA THR A 244 -10.52 10.23 -3.35
C THR A 244 -10.11 11.49 -4.09
N HIS A 245 -9.10 11.35 -4.95
CA HIS A 245 -8.57 12.48 -5.70
C HIS A 245 -9.06 12.42 -7.14
N TYR A 246 -9.29 13.61 -7.71
CA TYR A 246 -9.76 13.75 -9.06
C TYR A 246 -8.69 14.31 -10.03
N GLU A 247 -8.38 13.62 -11.14
CA GLU A 247 -7.58 14.17 -12.24
C GLU A 247 -7.99 15.59 -12.61
N GLY A 248 -6.98 16.44 -12.79
CA GLY A 248 -7.15 17.86 -13.07
C GLY A 248 -7.69 18.67 -11.89
N VAL A 249 -8.02 18.04 -10.76
CA VAL A 249 -8.58 18.69 -9.58
C VAL A 249 -7.60 18.55 -8.43
N THR A 250 -6.95 19.64 -8.06
CA THR A 250 -6.18 19.73 -6.81
C THR A 250 -7.02 19.28 -5.62
N SER A 251 -6.49 18.35 -4.82
CA SER A 251 -7.08 17.98 -3.52
C SER A 251 -6.26 18.58 -2.39
N VAL A 252 -6.90 18.91 -1.28
CA VAL A 252 -6.24 19.33 -0.04
C VAL A 252 -6.71 18.40 1.07
N LEU A 253 -5.77 17.86 1.83
CA LEU A 253 -6.00 16.88 2.88
C LEU A 253 -5.27 17.31 4.17
N ASP A 254 -5.99 17.34 5.28
CA ASP A 254 -5.41 17.50 6.61
C ASP A 254 -5.07 16.11 7.18
N VAL A 255 -3.85 15.65 6.91
CA VAL A 255 -3.37 14.32 7.36
C VAL A 255 -3.09 14.26 8.86
N LEU A 256 -3.14 15.38 9.58
CA LEU A 256 -2.95 15.40 11.03
C LEU A 256 -4.29 15.41 11.79
N ALA A 257 -5.42 15.39 11.08
CA ALA A 257 -6.75 15.52 11.68
C ALA A 257 -7.15 14.29 12.52
N ASN A 258 -6.66 13.12 12.14
CA ASN A 258 -6.81 11.82 12.81
C ASN A 258 -5.67 11.51 13.78
N ASP A 259 -4.59 12.30 13.78
CA ASP A 259 -3.42 12.06 14.62
C ASP A 259 -3.62 12.54 16.07
N PRO A 260 -3.38 11.67 17.08
CA PRO A 260 -3.47 12.07 18.48
C PRO A 260 -2.36 13.08 18.82
N THR A 261 -2.74 14.22 19.38
CA THR A 261 -1.76 15.20 19.88
C THR A 261 -1.31 14.84 21.29
N SER A 262 0.00 14.63 21.48
CA SER A 262 0.66 14.34 22.76
C SER A 262 0.87 15.62 23.63
N GLY A 263 0.07 16.66 23.41
CA GLY A 263 0.18 17.97 24.08
C GLY A 263 1.05 19.01 23.37
N GLY A 264 1.78 18.61 22.32
CA GLY A 264 2.40 19.50 21.34
C GLY A 264 1.48 19.83 20.16
N ILE A 265 1.94 20.71 19.26
CA ILE A 265 1.28 20.93 17.96
C ILE A 265 2.04 20.08 16.95
N ALA A 266 1.40 19.02 16.45
CA ALA A 266 2.00 18.16 15.46
C ALA A 266 2.20 18.91 14.13
N PHE A 267 3.26 18.55 13.39
CA PHE A 267 3.53 19.10 12.06
C PHE A 267 4.27 18.11 11.17
N ILE A 268 4.07 18.25 9.85
CA ILE A 268 4.69 17.39 8.85
C ILE A 268 6.15 17.82 8.63
N THR A 269 7.06 16.84 8.63
CA THR A 269 8.50 17.03 8.41
C THR A 269 8.98 16.45 7.09
N HIS A 270 8.35 15.38 6.62
CA HIS A 270 8.72 14.70 5.38
C HIS A 270 7.51 14.31 4.55
N ILE A 271 7.68 14.33 3.23
CA ILE A 271 6.78 13.71 2.26
C ILE A 271 7.60 12.71 1.47
N ASN A 272 7.20 11.44 1.54
CA ASN A 272 7.80 10.31 0.83
C ASN A 272 9.32 10.18 1.08
N GLY A 273 9.73 10.39 2.34
CA GLY A 273 11.13 10.40 2.78
C GLY A 273 11.91 11.69 2.45
N VAL A 274 11.32 12.66 1.77
CA VAL A 274 11.95 13.93 1.44
C VAL A 274 11.58 14.98 2.48
N ALA A 275 12.58 15.60 3.11
CA ALA A 275 12.38 16.67 4.08
C ALA A 275 11.69 17.88 3.44
N VAL A 276 10.67 18.43 4.10
CA VAL A 276 9.87 19.56 3.60
C VAL A 276 9.61 20.59 4.69
N ASN A 277 9.50 21.85 4.27
CA ASN A 277 8.95 22.94 5.07
C ASN A 277 7.62 23.40 4.46
N PRO A 278 6.78 24.15 5.21
CA PRO A 278 5.58 24.72 4.64
C PRO A 278 5.87 25.62 3.43
N GLY A 279 5.27 25.27 2.29
CA GLY A 279 5.48 25.84 0.97
C GLY A 279 6.31 24.97 0.01
N ASP A 280 7.00 23.95 0.52
CA ASP A 280 7.79 23.03 -0.29
C ASP A 280 6.90 21.96 -0.97
N SER A 281 7.36 21.44 -2.10
CA SER A 281 6.66 20.43 -2.89
C SER A 281 7.57 19.27 -3.27
N VAL A 282 7.04 18.05 -3.22
CA VAL A 282 7.71 16.81 -3.64
C VAL A 282 6.99 16.24 -4.85
N THR A 283 7.74 15.90 -5.90
CA THR A 283 7.20 15.19 -7.07
C THR A 283 7.43 13.69 -6.90
N LEU A 284 6.36 12.92 -6.85
CA LEU A 284 6.38 11.46 -6.75
C LEU A 284 6.77 10.82 -8.09
N ALA A 285 7.11 9.53 -8.06
CA ALA A 285 7.58 8.79 -9.23
C ALA A 285 6.56 8.72 -10.39
N ASP A 286 5.27 8.82 -10.09
CA ASP A 286 4.20 8.85 -11.10
C ASP A 286 3.95 10.26 -11.69
N GLY A 287 4.65 11.27 -11.17
CA GLY A 287 4.54 12.69 -11.54
C GLY A 287 3.56 13.50 -10.70
N THR A 288 2.90 12.89 -9.71
CA THR A 288 2.04 13.60 -8.75
C THR A 288 2.88 14.55 -7.92
N VAL A 289 2.43 15.79 -7.75
CA VAL A 289 3.10 16.80 -6.93
C VAL A 289 2.34 16.95 -5.62
N VAL A 290 3.01 16.72 -4.50
CA VAL A 290 2.46 16.91 -3.16
C VAL A 290 3.13 18.12 -2.54
N THR A 291 2.35 19.13 -2.17
CA THR A 291 2.83 20.39 -1.58
C THR A 291 2.36 20.48 -0.14
N LEU A 292 3.30 20.72 0.79
CA LEU A 292 2.93 21.07 2.16
C LEU A 292 2.49 22.53 2.21
N LEU A 293 1.21 22.78 2.45
CA LEU A 293 0.68 24.15 2.52
C LEU A 293 1.13 24.86 3.81
N VAL A 294 1.12 26.19 3.77
CA VAL A 294 1.37 27.03 4.98
C VAL A 294 0.32 26.83 6.08
N THR A 295 -0.81 26.20 5.74
CA THR A 295 -1.86 25.80 6.69
C THR A 295 -1.53 24.52 7.45
N GLY A 296 -0.54 23.74 6.99
CA GLY A 296 -0.19 22.42 7.54
C GLY A 296 -0.80 21.25 6.75
N GLU A 297 -1.72 21.52 5.83
CA GLU A 297 -2.38 20.52 4.99
C GLU A 297 -1.51 20.11 3.79
N LEU A 298 -1.74 18.91 3.26
CA LEU A 298 -1.13 18.45 2.01
C LEU A 298 -2.02 18.76 0.82
N GLN A 299 -1.51 19.56 -0.11
CA GLN A 299 -2.10 19.74 -1.43
C GLN A 299 -1.54 18.68 -2.38
N ILE A 300 -2.41 17.93 -3.04
CA ILE A 300 -2.06 16.85 -3.97
C ILE A 300 -2.52 17.28 -5.36
N ASP A 301 -1.56 17.42 -6.27
CA ASP A 301 -1.76 17.80 -7.66
C ASP A 301 -1.35 16.63 -8.58
N PRO A 302 -2.24 16.12 -9.44
CA PRO A 302 -1.92 15.00 -10.31
C PRO A 302 -0.99 15.44 -11.46
N PRO A 303 -0.29 14.51 -12.12
CA PRO A 303 0.65 14.86 -13.18
C PRO A 303 -0.07 15.52 -14.37
N ALA A 304 0.39 16.70 -14.78
CA ALA A 304 -0.21 17.47 -15.89
C ALA A 304 -0.13 16.78 -17.27
N SER A 305 0.65 15.69 -17.40
CA SER A 305 0.96 15.01 -18.66
C SER A 305 0.20 13.70 -18.92
N GLN A 306 -0.71 13.26 -18.04
CA GLN A 306 -1.45 12.01 -18.22
C GLN A 306 -2.68 12.15 -19.13
N VAL A 307 -2.44 12.44 -20.41
CA VAL A 307 -3.41 12.15 -21.47
C VAL A 307 -3.17 10.72 -21.94
N GLY A 308 -3.97 9.77 -21.46
CA GLY A 308 -3.95 8.38 -21.90
C GLY A 308 -3.56 7.39 -20.80
N LEU A 309 -4.41 6.38 -20.66
CA LEU A 309 -4.41 5.32 -19.65
C LEU A 309 -3.05 4.61 -19.49
N THR A 310 -2.24 5.02 -18.51
CA THR A 310 -1.30 4.16 -17.78
C THR A 310 -0.84 4.86 -16.49
N ALA A 311 -1.58 4.74 -15.39
CA ALA A 311 -1.08 5.08 -14.06
C ALA A 311 -1.81 4.25 -12.99
N ASN A 312 -1.10 3.98 -11.89
CA ASN A 312 -1.54 3.08 -10.83
C ASN A 312 -2.94 3.44 -10.32
N GLU A 313 -3.72 2.40 -10.05
CA GLU A 313 -5.14 2.44 -9.59
C GLU A 313 -5.29 3.15 -8.24
N THR A 314 -4.18 3.25 -7.54
CA THR A 314 -3.99 3.80 -6.22
C THR A 314 -2.60 4.39 -6.19
N ILE A 315 -2.49 5.65 -5.75
CA ILE A 315 -1.20 6.28 -5.49
C ILE A 315 -1.00 6.20 -3.98
N ASN A 316 0.09 5.57 -3.56
CA ASN A 316 0.45 5.49 -2.15
C ASN A 316 1.73 6.28 -1.93
N PHE A 317 1.74 7.19 -0.99
CA PHE A 317 2.95 7.87 -0.54
C PHE A 317 2.98 7.88 0.98
N THR A 318 4.11 8.26 1.57
CA THR A 318 4.20 8.41 3.02
C THR A 318 4.33 9.87 3.43
N TYR A 319 3.92 10.20 4.64
CA TYR A 319 4.31 11.43 5.31
C TYR A 319 4.90 11.08 6.67
N THR A 320 5.79 11.94 7.17
CA THR A 320 6.31 11.84 8.54
C THR A 320 5.88 13.07 9.31
N ALA A 321 5.28 12.86 10.48
CA ALA A 321 4.88 13.91 11.40
C ALA A 321 5.77 13.91 12.65
N ASP A 322 6.00 15.09 13.22
CA ASP A 322 6.61 15.31 14.53
C ASP A 322 5.53 15.82 15.48
N ASP A 323 5.47 15.28 16.70
CA ASP A 323 4.48 15.62 17.72
C ASP A 323 4.69 17.00 18.39
N GLY A 324 5.78 17.68 18.03
CA GLY A 324 6.25 18.93 18.62
C GLY A 324 7.18 18.76 19.83
N ASN A 325 7.41 17.53 20.28
CA ASN A 325 8.31 17.16 21.36
C ASN A 325 9.48 16.28 20.87
N GLY A 326 9.58 16.04 19.56
CA GLY A 326 10.64 15.26 18.94
C GLY A 326 10.34 13.76 18.84
N ILE A 327 9.09 13.33 19.07
CA ILE A 327 8.65 11.99 18.66
C ILE A 327 8.12 12.12 17.24
N THR A 328 8.69 11.34 16.33
CA THR A 328 8.24 11.30 14.94
C THR A 328 7.63 9.94 14.60
N ASP A 329 6.63 9.97 13.73
CA ASP A 329 6.06 8.75 13.16
C ASP A 329 5.70 8.96 11.70
N THR A 330 5.71 7.86 10.94
CA THR A 330 5.42 7.87 9.50
C THR A 330 4.14 7.11 9.24
N ALA A 331 3.30 7.63 8.36
CA ALA A 331 2.07 6.99 7.91
C ALA A 331 1.88 7.09 6.41
N PHE A 332 0.99 6.25 5.88
CA PHE A 332 0.63 6.27 4.47
C PHE A 332 -0.46 7.31 4.18
N VAL A 333 -0.37 7.93 3.02
CA VAL A 333 -1.51 8.53 2.35
C VAL A 333 -1.83 7.69 1.11
N THR A 334 -3.06 7.22 1.06
CA THR A 334 -3.59 6.50 -0.09
C THR A 334 -4.50 7.40 -0.91
N VAL A 335 -4.30 7.45 -2.21
CA VAL A 335 -5.13 8.20 -3.15
C VAL A 335 -5.76 7.22 -4.14
N THR A 336 -7.07 7.03 -4.11
CA THR A 336 -7.76 6.08 -5.02
C THR A 336 -8.70 6.75 -6.02
N ALA A 337 -9.03 5.98 -7.06
CA ALA A 337 -10.20 6.21 -7.90
C ALA A 337 -11.26 5.13 -7.58
N ILE A 338 -12.47 5.55 -7.19
CA ILE A 338 -13.52 4.62 -6.79
C ILE A 338 -14.26 4.06 -8.02
N PRO A 339 -14.63 2.75 -8.06
CA PRO A 339 -15.55 2.19 -9.05
C PRO A 339 -16.95 2.79 -8.99
N CYS A 340 -17.46 3.34 -10.10
CA CYS A 340 -18.81 3.92 -10.16
C CYS A 340 -19.55 3.70 -11.49
N PHE A 341 -20.87 3.77 -11.39
CA PHE A 341 -21.81 3.78 -12.52
C PHE A 341 -21.99 5.22 -13.03
N ALA A 342 -22.03 5.44 -14.34
CA ALA A 342 -22.40 6.75 -14.86
C ALA A 342 -23.90 7.00 -14.72
N ARG A 343 -24.29 8.26 -14.57
CA ARG A 343 -25.69 8.71 -14.63
C ARG A 343 -26.43 8.08 -15.82
N GLY A 344 -27.67 7.67 -15.57
CA GLY A 344 -28.54 7.04 -16.56
C GLY A 344 -28.36 5.53 -16.67
N THR A 345 -27.36 4.95 -15.99
CA THR A 345 -27.20 3.49 -15.93
C THR A 345 -28.42 2.87 -15.26
N MET A 346 -29.07 1.95 -15.95
CA MET A 346 -30.23 1.23 -15.46
C MET A 346 -29.81 0.02 -14.63
N ILE A 347 -30.28 -0.06 -13.38
CA ILE A 347 -30.01 -1.14 -12.44
C ILE A 347 -31.26 -2.00 -12.29
N LEU A 348 -31.11 -3.33 -12.28
CA LEU A 348 -32.23 -4.26 -12.10
C LEU A 348 -32.70 -4.28 -10.63
N THR A 349 -33.93 -3.85 -10.39
CA THR A 349 -34.59 -3.83 -9.07
C THR A 349 -35.75 -4.84 -9.01
N GLU A 350 -36.36 -4.99 -7.84
CA GLU A 350 -37.58 -5.80 -7.65
C GLU A 350 -38.70 -5.44 -8.63
N ASP A 351 -38.88 -4.15 -8.93
CA ASP A 351 -39.95 -3.63 -9.79
C ASP A 351 -39.52 -3.44 -11.26
N GLY A 352 -38.35 -3.98 -11.63
CA GLY A 352 -37.74 -3.82 -12.95
C GLY A 352 -36.57 -2.85 -12.94
N GLU A 353 -36.15 -2.40 -14.12
CA GLU A 353 -34.96 -1.56 -14.24
C GLU A 353 -35.25 -0.12 -13.83
N LYS A 354 -34.38 0.45 -12.99
CA LYS A 354 -34.45 1.83 -12.50
C LYS A 354 -33.11 2.53 -12.70
N ALA A 355 -33.13 3.81 -13.10
CA ALA A 355 -31.91 4.57 -13.30
C ALA A 355 -31.18 4.77 -11.97
N VAL A 356 -29.85 4.69 -11.99
CA VAL A 356 -29.02 4.72 -10.78
C VAL A 356 -29.20 5.99 -9.96
N GLU A 357 -29.43 7.13 -10.60
CA GLU A 357 -29.70 8.42 -9.93
C GLU A 357 -31.05 8.50 -9.20
N ASP A 358 -31.99 7.60 -9.51
CA ASP A 358 -33.32 7.57 -8.91
C ASP A 358 -33.38 6.59 -7.73
N LEU A 359 -32.34 5.78 -7.54
CA LEU A 359 -32.24 4.82 -6.44
C LEU A 359 -32.05 5.53 -5.10
N VAL A 360 -32.58 4.92 -4.05
CA VAL A 360 -32.42 5.40 -2.67
C VAL A 360 -32.09 4.24 -1.74
N GLU A 361 -31.57 4.56 -0.55
CA GLU A 361 -31.34 3.57 0.50
C GLU A 361 -32.60 2.75 0.80
N GLY A 362 -32.42 1.44 0.96
CA GLY A 362 -33.49 0.48 1.17
C GLY A 362 -34.16 -0.03 -0.11
N ASP A 363 -33.90 0.55 -1.29
CA ASP A 363 -34.35 -0.05 -2.56
C ASP A 363 -33.78 -1.47 -2.73
N MET A 364 -34.61 -2.40 -3.21
CA MET A 364 -34.26 -3.81 -3.35
C MET A 364 -33.70 -4.09 -4.75
N ILE A 365 -32.43 -4.49 -4.81
CA ILE A 365 -31.67 -4.74 -6.05
C ILE A 365 -31.50 -6.23 -6.28
N GLU A 366 -31.76 -6.68 -7.50
CA GLU A 366 -31.54 -8.08 -7.89
C GLU A 366 -30.04 -8.37 -7.94
N THR A 367 -29.60 -9.31 -7.11
CA THR A 367 -28.21 -9.78 -7.06
C THR A 367 -28.10 -11.18 -7.63
N ARG A 368 -26.92 -11.53 -8.17
CA ARG A 368 -26.65 -12.85 -8.75
C ARG A 368 -26.82 -13.99 -7.75
N ASP A 369 -26.26 -13.82 -6.55
CA ASP A 369 -26.05 -14.92 -5.61
C ASP A 369 -27.09 -14.94 -4.48
N ASN A 370 -27.63 -13.78 -4.10
CA ASN A 370 -28.40 -13.60 -2.87
C ASN A 370 -29.84 -13.09 -3.12
N GLY A 371 -30.31 -13.12 -4.37
CA GLY A 371 -31.61 -12.56 -4.74
C GLY A 371 -31.70 -11.06 -4.47
N LEU A 372 -32.88 -10.57 -4.10
CA LEU A 372 -33.09 -9.15 -3.78
C LEU A 372 -32.35 -8.74 -2.50
N GLN A 373 -31.46 -7.75 -2.60
CA GLN A 373 -30.72 -7.18 -1.47
C GLN A 373 -30.99 -5.67 -1.35
N PRO A 374 -31.14 -5.13 -0.13
CA PRO A 374 -31.38 -3.70 0.07
C PRO A 374 -30.09 -2.89 -0.11
N ILE A 375 -30.18 -1.75 -0.80
CA ILE A 375 -29.11 -0.75 -0.77
C ILE A 375 -28.95 -0.24 0.66
N ARG A 376 -27.72 -0.30 1.17
CA ARG A 376 -27.34 0.24 2.49
C ARG A 376 -26.89 1.68 2.43
N TRP A 377 -26.28 2.05 1.32
CA TRP A 377 -25.84 3.41 1.06
C TRP A 377 -25.71 3.64 -0.45
N ILE A 378 -26.03 4.85 -0.89
CA ILE A 378 -25.82 5.32 -2.25
C ILE A 378 -25.19 6.71 -2.25
N GLY A 379 -24.04 6.84 -2.91
CA GLY A 379 -23.36 8.12 -3.08
C GLY A 379 -23.24 8.51 -4.54
N SER A 380 -23.20 9.82 -4.82
CA SER A 380 -22.92 10.33 -6.16
C SER A 380 -21.95 11.50 -6.18
N ARG A 381 -21.22 11.65 -7.29
CA ARG A 381 -20.31 12.78 -7.51
C ARG A 381 -20.16 13.11 -8.99
N LYS A 382 -20.11 14.41 -9.30
CA LYS A 382 -19.90 14.92 -10.66
C LYS A 382 -18.44 15.35 -10.87
N VAL A 383 -17.85 14.94 -11.99
CA VAL A 383 -16.43 15.13 -12.31
C VAL A 383 -16.24 15.44 -13.80
N ALA A 384 -15.13 16.09 -14.16
CA ALA A 384 -14.74 16.22 -15.57
C ALA A 384 -14.34 14.84 -16.13
N ALA A 385 -14.77 14.55 -17.36
CA ALA A 385 -14.55 13.27 -18.01
C ALA A 385 -13.22 13.23 -18.78
N GLU A 386 -12.11 13.40 -18.06
CA GLU A 386 -10.75 13.42 -18.61
C GLU A 386 -9.90 12.31 -17.94
N GLY A 387 -8.86 11.86 -18.65
CA GLY A 387 -7.95 10.74 -18.31
C GLY A 387 -8.52 9.57 -17.49
N ARG A 388 -8.11 9.38 -16.23
CA ARG A 388 -8.57 8.34 -15.29
C ARG A 388 -10.04 8.43 -14.88
N PHE A 389 -10.75 9.50 -15.22
CA PHE A 389 -12.22 9.57 -15.11
C PHE A 389 -12.98 9.55 -16.39
N ALA A 390 -12.28 9.61 -17.51
CA ALA A 390 -12.89 9.40 -18.81
C ALA A 390 -13.64 8.05 -18.75
N PRO A 391 -14.98 8.05 -18.87
CA PRO A 391 -15.75 6.83 -18.70
C PRO A 391 -15.37 5.79 -19.74
N ILE A 392 -15.49 4.53 -19.39
CA ILE A 392 -15.40 3.43 -20.35
C ILE A 392 -16.81 3.11 -20.83
N ALA A 393 -17.02 3.21 -22.14
CA ALA A 393 -18.22 2.70 -22.79
C ALA A 393 -18.00 1.25 -23.20
N ILE A 394 -18.89 0.38 -22.74
CA ILE A 394 -19.01 -1.00 -23.19
C ILE A 394 -20.25 -1.05 -24.10
N GLU A 395 -20.03 -1.15 -25.41
CA GLU A 395 -21.11 -1.12 -26.40
C GLU A 395 -22.03 -2.34 -26.28
N ALA A 396 -23.30 -2.15 -26.63
CA ALA A 396 -24.32 -3.18 -26.47
C ALA A 396 -23.92 -4.49 -27.16
N GLY A 397 -24.11 -5.62 -26.47
CA GLY A 397 -23.84 -6.94 -27.03
C GLY A 397 -22.38 -7.41 -26.95
N THR A 398 -21.46 -6.59 -26.42
CA THR A 398 -20.02 -6.89 -26.43
C THR A 398 -19.65 -8.05 -25.50
N LEU A 399 -20.26 -8.10 -24.32
CA LEU A 399 -20.00 -9.08 -23.26
C LEU A 399 -21.26 -9.90 -22.97
N GLY A 400 -21.97 -10.31 -24.02
CA GLY A 400 -23.25 -11.02 -23.93
C GLY A 400 -24.46 -10.10 -24.10
N MET A 401 -25.63 -10.53 -23.63
CA MET A 401 -26.87 -9.78 -23.81
C MET A 401 -27.00 -8.63 -22.80
N HIS A 402 -26.56 -7.44 -23.19
CA HIS A 402 -26.70 -6.22 -22.40
C HIS A 402 -26.85 -4.99 -23.31
N ARG A 403 -27.38 -3.89 -22.76
CA ARG A 403 -27.38 -2.57 -23.43
C ARG A 403 -26.04 -1.89 -23.24
N ARG A 404 -25.85 -0.75 -23.92
CA ARG A 404 -24.63 0.06 -23.77
C ARG A 404 -24.49 0.47 -22.31
N LEU A 405 -23.35 0.13 -21.70
CA LEU A 405 -23.03 0.45 -20.31
C LEU A 405 -21.89 1.46 -20.27
N VAL A 406 -22.01 2.48 -19.43
CA VAL A 406 -20.96 3.49 -19.22
C VAL A 406 -20.58 3.49 -17.74
N VAL A 407 -19.33 3.22 -17.46
CA VAL A 407 -18.81 3.05 -16.10
C VAL A 407 -17.45 3.73 -15.95
N SER A 408 -17.06 3.99 -14.70
CA SER A 408 -15.70 4.43 -14.42
C SER A 408 -14.68 3.37 -14.87
N PRO A 409 -13.44 3.74 -15.21
CA PRO A 409 -12.39 2.80 -15.64
C PRO A 409 -12.15 1.60 -14.74
N GLN A 410 -12.32 1.75 -13.42
CA GLN A 410 -12.07 0.70 -12.43
C GLN A 410 -13.27 -0.20 -12.15
N HIS A 411 -14.44 0.12 -12.70
CA HIS A 411 -15.63 -0.68 -12.47
C HIS A 411 -15.45 -2.08 -13.04
N ARG A 412 -15.57 -3.10 -12.19
CA ARG A 412 -15.35 -4.48 -12.64
C ARG A 412 -16.62 -5.10 -13.20
N VAL A 413 -16.42 -5.77 -14.32
CA VAL A 413 -17.42 -6.59 -14.99
C VAL A 413 -17.13 -8.05 -14.68
N MET A 414 -18.17 -8.81 -14.35
CA MET A 414 -18.03 -10.25 -14.14
C MET A 414 -17.95 -10.96 -15.50
N LEU A 415 -16.88 -11.70 -15.71
CA LEU A 415 -16.68 -12.51 -16.89
C LEU A 415 -16.73 -14.00 -16.52
N THR A 416 -17.40 -14.77 -17.39
CA THR A 416 -17.36 -16.24 -17.35
C THR A 416 -16.52 -16.71 -18.54
N HIS A 417 -15.40 -17.38 -18.27
CA HIS A 417 -14.49 -17.81 -19.33
C HIS A 417 -13.75 -19.09 -18.94
N TRP A 418 -13.64 -20.06 -19.85
CA TRP A 418 -12.97 -21.34 -19.58
C TRP A 418 -11.49 -21.17 -19.20
N MET A 419 -10.84 -20.11 -19.68
CA MET A 419 -9.47 -19.79 -19.28
C MET A 419 -9.37 -19.34 -17.82
N ALA A 420 -10.44 -18.75 -17.27
CA ALA A 420 -10.48 -18.39 -15.85
C ALA A 420 -10.41 -19.64 -14.97
N GLU A 421 -11.16 -20.69 -15.33
CA GLU A 421 -11.11 -21.99 -14.65
C GLU A 421 -9.71 -22.60 -14.77
N LEU A 422 -9.11 -22.56 -15.96
CA LEU A 422 -7.79 -23.13 -16.19
C LEU A 422 -6.65 -22.40 -15.45
N MET A 423 -6.70 -21.06 -15.40
CA MET A 423 -5.62 -20.24 -14.86
C MET A 423 -5.76 -19.96 -13.37
N PHE A 424 -7.00 -19.82 -12.89
CA PHE A 424 -7.29 -19.34 -11.52
C PHE A 424 -8.15 -20.31 -10.71
N GLY A 425 -8.68 -21.37 -11.33
CA GLY A 425 -9.59 -22.31 -10.67
C GLY A 425 -10.99 -21.76 -10.43
N GLU A 426 -11.35 -20.67 -11.10
CA GLU A 426 -12.62 -19.95 -10.92
C GLU A 426 -13.38 -19.86 -12.24
N ASP A 427 -14.67 -20.21 -12.24
CA ASP A 427 -15.54 -20.10 -13.43
C ASP A 427 -15.88 -18.63 -13.76
N GLU A 428 -15.86 -17.78 -12.74
CA GLU A 428 -16.32 -16.39 -12.77
C GLU A 428 -15.28 -15.48 -12.10
N VAL A 429 -14.85 -14.46 -12.83
CA VAL A 429 -13.83 -13.50 -12.39
C VAL A 429 -14.27 -12.07 -12.63
N LEU A 430 -13.70 -11.12 -11.90
CA LEU A 430 -13.97 -9.69 -12.05
C LEU A 430 -12.81 -8.99 -12.76
N VAL A 431 -13.11 -8.33 -13.89
CA VAL A 431 -12.12 -7.59 -14.68
C VAL A 431 -12.51 -6.13 -14.79
N ALA A 432 -11.58 -5.22 -14.51
CA ALA A 432 -11.81 -3.78 -14.61
C ALA A 432 -12.12 -3.36 -16.05
N ALA A 433 -13.07 -2.44 -16.24
CA ALA A 433 -13.49 -2.00 -17.57
C ALA A 433 -12.33 -1.46 -18.44
N LYS A 434 -11.37 -0.75 -17.83
CA LYS A 434 -10.16 -0.26 -18.52
C LYS A 434 -9.27 -1.38 -19.09
N ASP A 435 -9.23 -2.54 -18.43
CA ASP A 435 -8.39 -3.67 -18.85
C ASP A 435 -9.05 -4.47 -19.99
N LEU A 436 -10.33 -4.16 -20.28
CA LEU A 436 -11.10 -4.70 -21.40
C LEU A 436 -11.09 -3.78 -22.63
N VAL A 437 -10.49 -2.59 -22.53
CA VAL A 437 -10.47 -1.60 -23.62
C VAL A 437 -9.78 -2.19 -24.84
N ASN A 438 -10.47 -2.10 -25.98
CA ASN A 438 -10.01 -2.62 -27.28
C ASN A 438 -10.13 -1.58 -28.41
N ASP A 439 -10.38 -0.32 -28.04
CA ASP A 439 -10.56 0.83 -28.94
C ASP A 439 -11.68 0.67 -30.00
N CYS A 440 -12.55 -0.32 -29.81
CA CYS A 440 -13.65 -0.64 -30.70
C CYS A 440 -14.95 -0.72 -29.91
N SER A 441 -15.30 -1.92 -29.45
CA SER A 441 -16.55 -2.18 -28.72
C SER A 441 -16.46 -1.83 -27.24
N ILE A 442 -15.23 -1.68 -26.72
CA ILE A 442 -14.96 -1.17 -25.37
C ILE A 442 -13.93 -0.06 -25.53
N HIS A 443 -14.33 1.18 -25.26
CA HIS A 443 -13.51 2.35 -25.53
C HIS A 443 -13.76 3.49 -24.52
N VAL A 444 -12.79 4.38 -24.42
CA VAL A 444 -12.85 5.57 -23.56
C VAL A 444 -13.75 6.63 -24.18
N LEU A 445 -14.59 7.28 -23.37
CA LEU A 445 -15.37 8.46 -23.77
C LEU A 445 -14.64 9.74 -23.40
N GLY A 446 -14.32 10.56 -24.41
CA GLY A 446 -13.75 11.89 -24.22
C GLY A 446 -14.77 12.93 -23.78
N PRO A 447 -14.30 14.10 -23.29
CA PRO A 447 -15.18 15.18 -22.82
C PRO A 447 -16.06 15.77 -23.94
N ASP A 448 -15.63 15.67 -25.20
CA ASP A 448 -16.40 16.08 -26.38
C ASP A 448 -17.61 15.17 -26.67
N GLN A 449 -17.66 13.99 -26.05
CA GLN A 449 -18.73 13.01 -26.20
C GLN A 449 -19.76 13.07 -25.06
N LEU A 450 -19.57 13.96 -24.08
CA LEU A 450 -20.39 14.07 -22.88
C LEU A 450 -20.97 15.48 -22.72
N GLU A 451 -22.09 15.59 -22.00
CA GLU A 451 -22.74 16.88 -21.77
C GLU A 451 -21.88 17.74 -20.83
N ASN A 452 -21.45 18.91 -21.32
CA ASN A 452 -20.52 19.83 -20.64
C ASN A 452 -19.13 19.24 -20.34
N GLY A 453 -18.75 18.11 -20.95
CA GLY A 453 -17.48 17.43 -20.65
C GLY A 453 -17.42 16.82 -19.24
N GLU A 454 -18.57 16.62 -18.59
CA GLU A 454 -18.66 16.07 -17.24
C GLU A 454 -19.44 14.75 -17.22
N VAL A 455 -19.13 13.91 -16.23
CA VAL A 455 -19.86 12.69 -15.91
C VAL A 455 -20.24 12.72 -14.43
N GLU A 456 -21.46 12.29 -14.10
CA GLU A 456 -21.87 12.05 -12.72
C GLU A 456 -21.83 10.55 -12.45
N TYR A 457 -21.15 10.17 -11.38
CA TYR A 457 -20.84 8.82 -10.99
C TYR A 457 -21.59 8.42 -9.71
N PHE A 458 -22.02 7.17 -9.61
CA PHE A 458 -22.81 6.63 -8.50
C PHE A 458 -22.22 5.34 -7.93
N HIS A 459 -22.33 5.16 -6.61
CA HIS A 459 -21.84 4.00 -5.86
C HIS A 459 -23.00 3.32 -5.12
N LEU A 460 -23.05 2.00 -5.14
CA LEU A 460 -24.11 1.22 -4.47
C LEU A 460 -23.48 0.25 -3.47
N LEU A 461 -23.74 0.47 -2.18
CA LEU A 461 -23.23 -0.38 -1.09
C LEU A 461 -24.34 -1.29 -0.54
N PHE A 462 -23.96 -2.51 -0.16
CA PHE A 462 -24.85 -3.54 0.38
C PHE A 462 -24.29 -4.10 1.70
N ASP A 463 -24.92 -5.12 2.28
CA ASP A 463 -24.38 -5.79 3.48
C ASP A 463 -23.10 -6.60 3.22
N ARG A 464 -22.87 -6.96 1.96
CA ARG A 464 -21.73 -7.74 1.46
C ARG A 464 -21.50 -7.31 0.03
N HIS A 465 -20.31 -7.57 -0.51
CA HIS A 465 -20.07 -7.37 -1.94
C HIS A 465 -21.06 -8.20 -2.77
N GLN A 466 -21.76 -7.56 -3.71
CA GLN A 466 -22.74 -8.21 -4.58
C GLN A 466 -22.30 -8.11 -6.04
N ILE A 467 -22.71 -9.11 -6.83
CA ILE A 467 -22.80 -8.96 -8.29
C ILE A 467 -24.24 -8.56 -8.61
N ILE A 468 -24.40 -7.40 -9.25
CA ILE A 468 -25.69 -6.85 -9.66
C ILE A 468 -25.79 -6.77 -11.18
N PHE A 469 -26.97 -6.45 -11.70
CA PHE A 469 -27.19 -6.31 -13.14
C PHE A 469 -27.36 -4.83 -13.51
N SER A 470 -26.39 -4.29 -14.23
CA SER A 470 -26.38 -2.93 -14.77
C SER A 470 -26.47 -2.99 -16.30
N GLU A 471 -27.50 -2.37 -16.87
CA GLU A 471 -27.83 -2.47 -18.30
C GLU A 471 -27.98 -3.91 -18.82
N GLY A 472 -28.29 -4.85 -17.91
CA GLY A 472 -28.35 -6.29 -18.18
C GLY A 472 -27.00 -7.02 -18.10
N LEU A 473 -25.89 -6.32 -17.87
CA LEU A 473 -24.56 -6.90 -17.67
C LEU A 473 -24.29 -7.13 -16.18
N ALA A 474 -23.64 -8.26 -15.85
CA ALA A 474 -23.25 -8.55 -14.48
C ALA A 474 -22.02 -7.73 -14.09
N THR A 475 -22.17 -6.83 -13.11
CA THR A 475 -21.13 -5.95 -12.61
C THR A 475 -21.06 -5.98 -11.10
N GLU A 476 -19.94 -5.53 -10.55
CA GLU A 476 -19.76 -5.47 -9.12
C GLU A 476 -20.57 -4.34 -8.46
N SER A 477 -20.95 -4.52 -7.19
CA SER A 477 -21.37 -3.42 -6.33
C SER A 477 -20.14 -2.72 -5.74
N PHE A 478 -20.34 -1.65 -4.96
CA PHE A 478 -19.23 -1.08 -4.22
C PHE A 478 -18.67 -2.09 -3.21
N LEU A 479 -17.36 -2.36 -3.31
CA LEU A 479 -16.59 -3.15 -2.33
C LEU A 479 -15.76 -2.19 -1.48
N PRO A 480 -16.23 -1.87 -0.27
CA PRO A 480 -15.39 -1.20 0.73
C PRO A 480 -14.31 -2.18 1.22
N GLY A 481 -13.12 -2.08 0.62
CA GLY A 481 -11.88 -2.61 1.19
C GLY A 481 -11.21 -1.59 2.10
N PRO A 482 -10.15 -1.97 2.85
CA PRO A 482 -9.46 -1.08 3.76
C PRO A 482 -9.05 0.25 3.14
N THR A 483 -8.48 0.13 1.94
CA THR A 483 -8.10 1.24 1.09
C THR A 483 -9.30 2.10 0.74
N VAL A 484 -10.42 1.51 0.32
CA VAL A 484 -11.59 2.22 -0.22
C VAL A 484 -12.45 2.88 0.89
N MET A 485 -12.52 2.26 2.07
CA MET A 485 -13.27 2.79 3.22
C MET A 485 -12.69 4.11 3.73
N ASN A 486 -11.37 4.19 3.81
CA ASN A 486 -10.70 5.44 4.19
C ASN A 486 -10.93 6.56 3.17
N ASN A 487 -11.35 6.23 1.94
CA ASN A 487 -11.39 7.16 0.81
C ASN A 487 -12.76 7.84 0.62
N LEU A 488 -13.76 7.43 1.40
CA LEU A 488 -15.04 8.12 1.49
C LEU A 488 -14.85 9.44 2.25
N ASP A 489 -15.64 10.47 1.92
CA ASP A 489 -15.63 11.72 2.70
C ASP A 489 -15.90 11.39 4.18
N ALA A 490 -15.29 12.11 5.14
CA ALA A 490 -15.28 11.70 6.55
C ALA A 490 -16.69 11.50 7.16
N ASP A 491 -17.68 12.26 6.70
CA ASP A 491 -19.09 12.11 7.07
C ASP A 491 -19.71 10.83 6.48
N VAL A 492 -19.38 10.51 5.22
CA VAL A 492 -19.77 9.27 4.55
C VAL A 492 -19.07 8.06 5.18
N GLN A 493 -17.79 8.18 5.53
CA GLN A 493 -17.03 7.12 6.19
C GLN A 493 -17.61 6.82 7.58
N GLU A 494 -17.91 7.85 8.38
CA GLU A 494 -18.60 7.69 9.67
C GLU A 494 -19.98 7.05 9.51
N GLU A 495 -20.73 7.42 8.47
CA GLU A 495 -22.01 6.80 8.14
C GLU A 495 -21.85 5.31 7.81
N VAL A 496 -20.89 4.94 6.96
CA VAL A 496 -20.62 3.54 6.62
C VAL A 496 -20.10 2.74 7.81
N LEU A 497 -19.20 3.30 8.63
CA LEU A 497 -18.71 2.66 9.86
C LEU A 497 -19.83 2.48 10.90
N ALA A 498 -20.78 3.43 10.98
CA ALA A 498 -21.96 3.30 11.84
C ALA A 498 -22.93 2.22 11.36
N LEU A 499 -23.07 2.04 10.04
CA LEU A 499 -23.87 0.97 9.43
C LEU A 499 -23.21 -0.41 9.60
N PHE A 500 -21.88 -0.47 9.65
CA PHE A 500 -21.08 -1.69 9.75
C PHE A 500 -20.11 -1.68 10.94
N PRO A 501 -20.60 -1.85 12.19
CA PRO A 501 -19.76 -1.77 13.39
C PRO A 501 -18.73 -2.90 13.53
N GLY A 502 -18.72 -3.87 12.62
CA GLY A 502 -17.73 -4.94 12.55
C GLY A 502 -16.49 -4.60 11.71
N ILE A 503 -16.45 -3.41 11.09
CA ILE A 503 -15.26 -2.90 10.41
C ILE A 503 -14.32 -2.30 11.46
N ASP A 504 -13.08 -2.78 11.53
CA ASP A 504 -12.04 -2.22 12.39
C ASP A 504 -11.67 -0.82 11.91
N ARG A 505 -11.73 0.18 12.80
CA ARG A 505 -11.51 1.58 12.42
C ARG A 505 -10.06 1.93 12.11
N ARG A 506 -9.10 1.06 12.41
CA ARG A 506 -7.67 1.29 12.14
C ARG A 506 -7.17 0.45 10.98
N THR A 507 -7.59 -0.82 10.91
CA THR A 507 -7.21 -1.69 9.80
C THR A 507 -8.18 -1.63 8.63
N MET A 508 -9.40 -1.11 8.84
CA MET A 508 -10.52 -1.08 7.88
C MET A 508 -10.91 -2.46 7.35
N ASP A 509 -10.54 -3.52 8.07
CA ASP A 509 -10.97 -4.89 7.80
C ASP A 509 -12.35 -5.15 8.43
N GLY A 510 -13.16 -6.00 7.80
CA GLY A 510 -14.39 -6.51 8.44
C GLY A 510 -15.65 -6.51 7.58
N TYR A 511 -15.63 -5.87 6.40
CA TYR A 511 -16.78 -5.92 5.46
C TYR A 511 -16.91 -7.28 4.76
N GLY A 512 -15.79 -7.94 4.49
CA GLY A 512 -15.72 -9.27 3.87
C GLY A 512 -15.10 -9.25 2.47
N PRO A 513 -14.87 -10.43 1.88
CA PRO A 513 -14.16 -10.56 0.62
C PRO A 513 -15.02 -10.13 -0.58
N ALA A 514 -14.35 -9.94 -1.72
CA ALA A 514 -15.04 -9.74 -2.98
C ALA A 514 -15.93 -10.95 -3.34
N ALA A 515 -17.07 -10.71 -3.99
CA ALA A 515 -17.99 -11.77 -4.42
C ALA A 515 -17.35 -12.77 -5.40
N ARG A 516 -16.37 -12.33 -6.19
CA ARG A 516 -15.57 -13.13 -7.13
C ARG A 516 -14.13 -12.63 -7.13
N LEU A 517 -13.20 -13.44 -7.65
CA LEU A 517 -11.78 -13.09 -7.73
C LEU A 517 -11.57 -11.88 -8.67
N PRO A 518 -11.08 -10.74 -8.16
CA PRO A 518 -10.69 -9.62 -9.00
C PRO A 518 -9.32 -9.90 -9.65
N LEU A 519 -9.26 -9.85 -10.97
CA LEU A 519 -8.00 -10.02 -11.70
C LEU A 519 -7.21 -8.71 -11.74
N ARG A 520 -5.89 -8.83 -11.66
CA ARG A 520 -4.94 -7.75 -11.98
C ARG A 520 -4.87 -7.55 -13.49
N ALA A 521 -4.45 -6.37 -13.93
CA ALA A 521 -4.39 -6.02 -15.35
C ALA A 521 -3.62 -7.04 -16.21
N PHE A 522 -2.50 -7.58 -15.70
CA PHE A 522 -1.73 -8.59 -16.44
C PHE A 522 -2.40 -9.98 -16.45
N GLU A 523 -3.12 -10.35 -15.39
CA GLU A 523 -3.91 -11.60 -15.32
C GLU A 523 -5.08 -11.54 -16.29
N ALA A 524 -5.79 -10.41 -16.32
CA ALA A 524 -6.85 -10.15 -17.29
C ALA A 524 -6.34 -10.23 -18.73
N ARG A 525 -5.20 -9.57 -19.04
CA ARG A 525 -4.57 -9.66 -20.37
C ARG A 525 -4.18 -11.09 -20.74
N ALA A 526 -3.60 -11.84 -19.81
CA ALA A 526 -3.19 -13.22 -20.07
C ALA A 526 -4.39 -14.15 -20.31
N MET A 527 -5.50 -13.92 -19.62
CA MET A 527 -6.74 -14.68 -19.80
C MET A 527 -7.43 -14.39 -21.15
N LEU A 528 -7.30 -13.15 -21.65
CA LEU A 528 -7.96 -12.66 -22.88
C LEU A 528 -7.11 -12.80 -24.15
N ALA A 529 -5.83 -13.16 -24.01
CA ALA A 529 -4.90 -13.43 -25.11
C ALA A 529 -5.18 -14.79 -25.77
#